data_AF-A0A9W4S9G3-F1
#
_entry.id   AF-A0A9W4S9G3-F1
#
_cell.length_a   1.000
_cell.length_b   1.000
_cell.length_c   1.000
_cell.angle_alpha   90.00
_cell.angle_beta   90.00
_cell.angle_gamma   90.00
#
_symmetry.space_group_name_H-M   'P 1'
#
loop_
_entity.id
_entity.type
_entity.pdbx_description
1 polymer ?
#
loop_
_entity_poly.entity_id
_entity_poly.type
_entity_poly.pdbx_seq_one_letter_code
_entity_poly.pdbx_strand_id
1 'polypeptide(L)'
;MSTGSRRMLQTGKDGDFRLAQGRRSIRVRRSILVQHSEYFAKLFKHGLPSRKAVDRGRLEIPAEYDLKLVRILMDCLYRGETEWVFPKDDIRKNVELWMLAEWLNIEYATHTIELNLLEILSTMDMKYRAAKPWILELVFHHQKCGNSTVGIMIAEAALAVRYTTGKPDLIPCLDEMRIAFPTLKREMDSWEASYRMQPKHNLGSGGFGWSDEAVIALEPLRRHKTEGYLAIPFTDLDLVSHVYEVALTD
;
A
#
# COMPACT_ATOMS: atom_id res chain seq x y z
N MET A 1 -21.14 3.84 -4.57
CA MET A 1 -21.56 4.16 -3.16
C MET A 1 -21.33 5.65 -2.84
N SER A 2 -22.27 6.31 -2.14
CA SER A 2 -22.47 7.77 -2.14
C SER A 2 -21.74 8.55 -1.02
N THR A 3 -21.65 9.88 -1.21
CA THR A 3 -21.13 10.93 -0.31
C THR A 3 -21.53 10.82 1.18
N GLY A 4 -22.55 10.04 1.53
CA GLY A 4 -22.99 9.78 2.90
C GLY A 4 -21.97 9.02 3.76
N SER A 5 -21.30 8.01 3.20
CA SER A 5 -20.34 7.18 3.94
C SER A 5 -19.15 8.00 4.45
N ARG A 6 -18.56 8.84 3.60
CA ARG A 6 -17.42 9.68 3.97
C ARG A 6 -17.76 10.69 5.07
N ARG A 7 -18.97 11.29 5.02
CA ARG A 7 -19.47 12.20 6.06
C ARG A 7 -19.62 11.50 7.42
N MET A 8 -19.97 10.22 7.43
CA MET A 8 -20.05 9.43 8.66
C MET A 8 -18.69 9.21 9.31
N LEU A 9 -17.63 8.95 8.54
CA LEU A 9 -16.27 8.86 9.09
C LEU A 9 -15.82 10.19 9.71
N GLN A 10 -16.16 11.32 9.07
CA GLN A 10 -15.81 12.66 9.57
C GLN A 10 -16.56 13.03 10.85
N THR A 11 -17.85 12.72 10.91
CA THR A 11 -18.72 13.08 12.05
C THR A 11 -18.70 12.03 13.17
N GLY A 12 -18.24 10.81 12.88
CA GLY A 12 -18.36 9.65 13.76
C GLY A 12 -19.81 9.21 14.00
N LYS A 13 -20.78 9.76 13.26
CA LYS A 13 -22.20 9.42 13.37
C LYS A 13 -22.43 8.00 12.87
N ASP A 14 -23.22 7.23 13.64
CA ASP A 14 -23.54 5.83 13.38
C ASP A 14 -22.34 4.86 13.34
N GLY A 15 -21.20 5.25 13.92
CA GLY A 15 -20.08 4.33 14.13
C GLY A 15 -20.32 3.45 15.35
N ASP A 16 -20.34 2.13 15.15
CA ASP A 16 -20.58 1.10 16.17
C ASP A 16 -19.28 0.48 16.71
N PHE A 17 -18.13 0.92 16.21
CA PHE A 17 -16.80 0.46 16.62
C PHE A 17 -15.79 1.60 16.71
N ARG A 18 -14.74 1.42 17.52
CA ARG A 18 -13.68 2.42 17.74
C ARG A 18 -12.30 1.87 17.41
N LEU A 19 -11.55 2.59 16.59
CA LEU A 19 -10.10 2.43 16.45
C LEU A 19 -9.44 3.46 17.35
N ALA A 20 -8.68 3.04 18.35
CA ALA A 20 -8.24 3.93 19.40
C ALA A 20 -6.74 3.83 19.67
N GLN A 21 -6.16 4.94 20.10
CA GLN A 21 -4.78 5.05 20.55
C GLN A 21 -4.78 5.92 21.82
N GLY A 22 -4.77 5.28 22.98
CA GLY A 22 -4.94 5.93 24.28
C GLY A 22 -6.30 6.63 24.41
N ARG A 23 -6.30 7.97 24.50
CA ARG A 23 -7.53 8.79 24.59
C ARG A 23 -8.09 9.20 23.23
N ARG A 24 -7.32 9.07 22.16
CA ARG A 24 -7.75 9.43 20.80
C ARG A 24 -8.44 8.23 20.18
N SER A 25 -9.52 8.48 19.42
CA SER A 25 -10.21 7.40 18.71
C SER A 25 -10.91 7.90 17.45
N ILE A 26 -11.06 7.00 16.49
CA ILE A 26 -11.87 7.17 15.29
C ILE A 26 -13.07 6.23 15.43
N ARG A 27 -14.28 6.76 15.23
CA ARG A 27 -15.50 5.93 15.16
C ARG A 27 -15.69 5.45 13.73
N VAL A 28 -15.91 4.15 13.59
CA VAL A 28 -16.08 3.44 12.31
C VAL A 28 -17.22 2.43 12.41
N ARG A 29 -17.65 1.89 11.28
CA ARG A 29 -18.70 0.88 11.17
C ARG A 29 -18.08 -0.48 10.93
N ARG A 30 -18.46 -1.47 11.75
CA ARG A 30 -17.98 -2.85 11.59
C ARG A 30 -18.26 -3.40 10.20
N SER A 31 -19.44 -3.12 9.63
CA SER A 31 -19.82 -3.63 8.30
C SER A 31 -18.85 -3.20 7.20
N ILE A 32 -18.43 -1.93 7.21
CA ILE A 32 -17.46 -1.40 6.23
C ILE A 32 -16.09 -2.01 6.45
N LEU A 33 -15.66 -2.16 7.71
CA LEU A 33 -14.39 -2.82 8.01
C LEU A 33 -14.37 -4.27 7.51
N VAL A 34 -15.42 -5.05 7.81
CA VAL A 34 -15.54 -6.46 7.39
C VAL A 34 -15.53 -6.61 5.88
N GLN A 35 -16.19 -5.70 5.17
CA GLN A 35 -16.26 -5.72 3.71
C GLN A 35 -14.88 -5.59 3.04
N HIS A 36 -13.95 -4.88 3.67
CA HIS A 36 -12.66 -4.53 3.06
C HIS A 36 -11.43 -5.10 3.77
N SER A 37 -11.59 -5.81 4.89
CA SER A 37 -10.49 -6.31 5.70
C SER A 37 -10.79 -7.70 6.24
N GLU A 38 -10.00 -8.67 5.80
CA GLU A 38 -10.07 -10.03 6.32
C GLU A 38 -9.65 -10.08 7.80
N TYR A 39 -8.77 -9.17 8.23
CA TYR A 39 -8.42 -8.99 9.63
C TYR A 39 -9.66 -8.66 10.47
N PHE A 40 -10.45 -7.67 10.07
CA PHE A 40 -11.66 -7.29 10.79
C PHE A 40 -12.76 -8.35 10.69
N ALA A 41 -12.88 -9.03 9.53
CA ALA A 41 -13.77 -10.17 9.39
C ALA A 41 -13.44 -11.27 10.41
N LYS A 42 -12.16 -11.64 10.53
CA LYS A 42 -11.67 -12.62 11.52
C LYS A 42 -11.85 -12.11 12.95
N LEU A 43 -11.53 -10.84 13.21
CA LEU A 43 -11.66 -10.19 14.53
C LEU A 43 -13.10 -10.28 15.03
N PHE A 44 -14.09 -9.91 14.22
CA PHE A 44 -15.49 -9.89 14.66
C PHE A 44 -16.15 -11.27 14.66
N LYS A 45 -15.72 -12.19 13.78
CA LYS A 45 -16.23 -13.57 13.75
C LYS A 45 -15.67 -14.43 14.89
N HIS A 46 -14.38 -14.26 15.23
CA HIS A 46 -13.67 -15.16 16.13
C HIS A 46 -13.21 -14.52 17.45
N GLY A 47 -13.30 -13.19 17.61
CA GLY A 47 -12.89 -12.50 18.83
C GLY A 47 -11.38 -12.46 19.06
N LEU A 48 -10.56 -12.68 18.04
CA LEU A 48 -9.10 -12.79 18.14
C LEU A 48 -8.39 -11.45 17.87
N PRO A 49 -7.32 -11.09 18.61
CA PRO A 49 -6.62 -11.89 19.63
C PRO A 49 -7.09 -11.63 21.07
N SER A 50 -8.06 -10.75 21.29
CA SER A 50 -8.61 -10.50 22.63
C SER A 50 -10.12 -10.27 22.55
N ARG A 51 -10.89 -11.24 23.02
CA ARG A 51 -12.35 -11.18 23.15
C ARG A 51 -12.79 -9.89 23.86
N LYS A 52 -11.98 -9.43 24.84
CA LYS A 52 -12.18 -8.18 25.59
C LYS A 52 -12.16 -6.90 24.73
N ALA A 53 -11.44 -6.87 23.61
CA ALA A 53 -11.40 -5.72 22.71
C ALA A 53 -12.70 -5.63 21.88
N VAL A 54 -13.16 -6.78 21.39
CA VAL A 54 -14.41 -6.90 20.62
C VAL A 54 -15.63 -6.62 21.49
N ASP A 55 -15.67 -7.17 22.71
CA ASP A 55 -16.75 -6.95 23.69
C ASP A 55 -16.87 -5.48 24.12
N ARG A 56 -15.76 -4.73 24.09
CA ARG A 56 -15.74 -3.28 24.40
C ARG A 56 -15.99 -2.39 23.18
N GLY A 57 -16.20 -2.97 22.00
CA GLY A 57 -16.41 -2.21 20.76
C GLY A 57 -15.21 -1.33 20.38
N ARG A 58 -13.99 -1.75 20.72
CA ARG A 58 -12.76 -0.97 20.52
C ARG A 58 -11.58 -1.86 20.14
N LEU A 59 -10.86 -1.51 19.08
CA LEU A 59 -9.52 -2.01 18.78
C LEU A 59 -8.48 -0.98 19.22
N GLU A 60 -7.47 -1.42 19.97
CA GLU A 60 -6.30 -0.59 20.25
C GLU A 60 -5.32 -0.68 19.08
N ILE A 61 -5.01 0.48 18.50
CA ILE A 61 -4.02 0.63 17.44
C ILE A 61 -2.64 0.69 18.11
N PRO A 62 -1.68 -0.13 17.65
CA PRO A 62 -0.30 -0.09 18.13
C PRO A 62 0.31 1.31 18.06
N ALA A 63 1.25 1.62 18.95
CA ALA A 63 1.82 2.96 19.10
C ALA A 63 2.65 3.40 17.88
N GLU A 64 3.19 2.43 17.14
CA GLU A 64 3.97 2.61 15.92
C GLU A 64 3.15 3.15 14.73
N TYR A 65 1.82 3.00 14.75
CA TYR A 65 0.96 3.53 13.69
C TYR A 65 0.35 4.87 14.08
N ASP A 66 0.57 5.91 13.27
CA ASP A 66 -0.08 7.21 13.45
C ASP A 66 -1.59 7.10 13.17
N LEU A 67 -2.41 7.50 14.14
CA LEU A 67 -3.86 7.56 13.99
C LEU A 67 -4.32 8.44 12.81
N LYS A 68 -3.51 9.39 12.35
CA LYS A 68 -3.76 10.13 11.09
C LYS A 68 -3.69 9.23 9.86
N LEU A 69 -2.72 8.31 9.80
CA LEU A 69 -2.60 7.34 8.72
C LEU A 69 -3.76 6.34 8.77
N VAL A 70 -4.16 5.90 9.96
CA VAL A 70 -5.40 5.12 10.16
C VAL A 70 -6.59 5.86 9.57
N ARG A 71 -6.74 7.16 9.85
CA ARG A 71 -7.83 7.95 9.27
C ARG A 71 -7.78 8.02 7.75
N ILE A 72 -6.59 8.18 7.16
CA ILE A 72 -6.41 8.21 5.69
C ILE A 72 -6.80 6.87 5.07
N LEU A 73 -6.37 5.76 5.68
CA LEU A 73 -6.75 4.42 5.23
C LEU A 73 -8.26 4.18 5.40
N MET A 74 -8.86 4.63 6.50
CA MET A 74 -10.32 4.57 6.65
C MET A 74 -11.04 5.43 5.61
N ASP A 75 -10.53 6.62 5.25
CA ASP A 75 -11.13 7.44 4.17
C ASP A 75 -11.18 6.67 2.85
N CYS A 76 -10.18 5.81 2.57
CA CYS A 76 -10.19 4.92 1.42
C CYS A 76 -11.38 3.95 1.45
N LEU A 77 -11.59 3.23 2.56
CA LEU A 77 -12.67 2.25 2.68
C LEU A 77 -14.07 2.88 2.58
N TYR A 78 -14.19 4.15 2.99
CA TYR A 78 -15.45 4.87 3.01
C TYR A 78 -15.75 5.64 1.72
N ARG A 79 -14.82 5.70 0.76
CA ARG A 79 -14.97 6.44 -0.50
C ARG A 79 -15.74 5.69 -1.58
N GLY A 80 -15.86 4.37 -1.50
CA GLY A 80 -16.47 3.56 -2.56
C GLY A 80 -15.67 3.67 -3.87
N GLU A 81 -16.32 4.09 -4.96
CA GLU A 81 -15.74 4.13 -6.32
C GLU A 81 -14.90 5.38 -6.62
N THR A 82 -14.79 6.32 -5.67
CA THR A 82 -14.03 7.56 -5.91
C THR A 82 -12.54 7.30 -5.78
N GLU A 83 -11.76 7.76 -6.77
CA GLU A 83 -10.29 7.66 -6.78
C GLU A 83 -9.68 8.14 -5.46
N TRP A 84 -8.81 7.31 -4.89
CA TRP A 84 -8.14 7.61 -3.63
C TRP A 84 -6.93 8.51 -3.87
N VAL A 85 -6.98 9.72 -3.33
CA VAL A 85 -5.89 10.69 -3.49
C VAL A 85 -4.87 10.49 -2.37
N PHE A 86 -3.70 9.97 -2.74
CA PHE A 86 -2.56 9.85 -1.84
C PHE A 86 -1.89 11.19 -1.56
N PRO A 87 -1.13 11.30 -0.45
CA PRO A 87 -0.12 12.34 -0.33
C PRO A 87 0.89 12.14 -1.47
N LYS A 88 0.73 12.92 -2.55
CA LYS A 88 1.65 12.89 -3.69
C LYS A 88 3.05 13.25 -3.19
N ASP A 89 4.04 12.52 -3.66
CA ASP A 89 5.48 12.72 -3.37
C ASP A 89 5.95 12.43 -1.94
N ASP A 90 5.11 11.88 -1.06
CA ASP A 90 5.50 11.48 0.29
C ASP A 90 5.74 9.96 0.36
N ILE A 91 6.92 9.53 -0.09
CA ILE A 91 7.34 8.12 -0.10
C ILE A 91 7.18 7.50 1.29
N ARG A 92 7.56 8.23 2.34
CA ARG A 92 7.47 7.77 3.73
C ARG A 92 6.02 7.43 4.09
N LYS A 93 5.09 8.38 3.91
CA LYS A 93 3.68 8.15 4.24
C LYS A 93 3.09 7.00 3.43
N ASN A 94 3.48 6.83 2.18
CA ASN A 94 3.03 5.71 1.36
C ASN A 94 3.51 4.36 1.94
N VAL A 95 4.79 4.26 2.32
CA VAL A 95 5.34 3.06 2.97
C VAL A 95 4.64 2.78 4.32
N GLU A 96 4.45 3.80 5.16
CA GLU A 96 3.76 3.64 6.45
C GLU A 96 2.28 3.25 6.27
N LEU A 97 1.59 3.80 5.26
CA LEU A 97 0.23 3.39 4.89
C LEU A 97 0.20 1.95 4.37
N TRP A 98 1.22 1.54 3.60
CA TRP A 98 1.30 0.17 3.08
C TRP A 98 1.44 -0.83 4.24
N MET A 99 2.34 -0.57 5.19
CA MET A 99 2.50 -1.42 6.38
C MET A 99 1.21 -1.49 7.21
N LEU A 100 0.52 -0.37 7.36
CA LEU A 100 -0.75 -0.31 8.07
C LEU A 100 -1.86 -1.10 7.35
N ALA A 101 -1.93 -1.00 6.02
CA ALA A 101 -2.88 -1.76 5.20
C ALA A 101 -2.57 -3.26 5.22
N GLU A 102 -1.29 -3.64 5.21
CA GLU A 102 -0.83 -5.02 5.37
C GLU A 102 -1.24 -5.58 6.75
N TRP A 103 -0.96 -4.84 7.83
CA TRP A 103 -1.33 -5.27 9.19
C TRP A 103 -2.84 -5.50 9.33
N LEU A 104 -3.65 -4.62 8.74
CA LEU A 104 -5.11 -4.74 8.72
C LEU A 104 -5.61 -5.65 7.60
N ASN A 105 -4.74 -6.30 6.82
CA ASN A 105 -5.07 -7.17 5.71
C ASN A 105 -6.12 -6.57 4.76
N ILE A 106 -5.79 -5.38 4.23
CA ILE A 106 -6.61 -4.60 3.29
C ILE A 106 -5.91 -4.62 1.92
N GLU A 107 -6.10 -5.72 1.19
CA GLU A 107 -5.38 -6.02 -0.07
C GLU A 107 -5.55 -4.95 -1.14
N TYR A 108 -6.77 -4.44 -1.32
CA TYR A 108 -7.03 -3.34 -2.26
C TYR A 108 -6.16 -2.11 -1.96
N ALA A 109 -6.00 -1.76 -0.69
CA ALA A 109 -5.21 -0.61 -0.29
C ALA A 109 -3.71 -0.86 -0.49
N THR A 110 -3.19 -2.04 -0.12
CA THR A 110 -1.77 -2.38 -0.35
C THR A 110 -1.43 -2.32 -1.84
N HIS A 111 -2.28 -2.89 -2.71
CA HIS A 111 -2.08 -2.85 -4.16
C HIS A 111 -2.12 -1.42 -4.72
N THR A 112 -3.10 -0.63 -4.29
CA THR A 112 -3.24 0.76 -4.75
C THR A 112 -2.03 1.62 -4.33
N ILE A 113 -1.48 1.38 -3.14
CA ILE A 113 -0.27 2.06 -2.66
C ILE A 113 0.97 1.62 -3.45
N GLU A 114 1.11 0.34 -3.77
CA GLU A 114 2.21 -0.16 -4.60
C GLU A 114 2.22 0.50 -5.99
N LEU A 115 1.07 0.61 -6.63
CA LEU A 115 0.94 1.30 -7.92
C LEU A 115 1.33 2.78 -7.81
N ASN A 116 0.91 3.46 -6.74
CA ASN A 116 1.27 4.86 -6.53
C ASN A 116 2.77 5.03 -6.27
N LEU A 117 3.40 4.14 -5.50
CA LEU A 117 4.85 4.13 -5.28
C LEU A 117 5.61 3.86 -6.59
N LEU A 118 5.11 2.97 -7.44
CA LEU A 118 5.69 2.69 -8.75
C LEU A 118 5.79 3.96 -9.61
N GLU A 119 4.70 4.73 -9.65
CA GLU A 119 4.64 5.99 -10.38
C GLU A 119 5.56 7.04 -9.78
N ILE A 120 5.54 7.21 -8.45
CA ILE A 120 6.42 8.16 -7.74
C ILE A 120 7.89 7.84 -8.03
N LEU A 121 8.29 6.57 -7.95
CA LEU A 121 9.68 6.13 -8.09
C LEU A 121 10.16 6.06 -9.55
N SER A 122 9.36 6.51 -10.51
CA SER A 122 9.73 6.52 -11.93
C SER A 122 10.88 7.49 -12.26
N THR A 123 11.13 8.49 -11.42
CA THR A 123 12.18 9.49 -11.67
C THR A 123 13.37 9.32 -10.74
N MET A 124 14.56 9.69 -11.22
CA MET A 124 15.78 9.62 -10.40
C MET A 124 15.71 10.52 -9.15
N ASP A 125 15.08 11.70 -9.20
CA ASP A 125 14.89 12.56 -8.00
C ASP A 125 14.13 11.80 -6.90
N MET A 126 13.07 11.09 -7.26
CA MET A 126 12.30 10.31 -6.30
C MET A 126 13.06 9.07 -5.82
N LYS A 127 13.86 8.43 -6.69
CA LYS A 127 14.77 7.35 -6.26
C LYS A 127 15.81 7.85 -5.26
N TYR A 128 16.36 9.06 -5.42
CA TYR A 128 17.23 9.68 -4.41
C TYR A 128 16.54 9.86 -3.06
N ARG A 129 15.26 10.22 -3.05
CA ARG A 129 14.48 10.37 -1.81
C ARG A 129 14.19 9.02 -1.16
N ALA A 130 13.87 8.00 -1.95
CA ALA A 130 13.65 6.63 -1.49
C ALA A 130 14.91 5.96 -0.96
N ALA A 131 16.07 6.29 -1.54
CA ALA A 131 17.35 5.74 -1.13
C ALA A 131 17.90 6.33 0.18
N LYS A 132 17.19 7.24 0.84
CA LYS A 132 17.66 7.81 2.11
C LYS A 132 17.72 6.72 3.20
N PRO A 133 18.76 6.72 4.07
CA PRO A 133 18.96 5.66 5.06
C PRO A 133 17.73 5.36 5.92
N TRP A 134 17.01 6.40 6.37
CA TRP A 134 15.82 6.24 7.21
C TRP A 134 14.60 5.64 6.46
N ILE A 135 14.53 5.73 5.12
CA ILE A 135 13.50 5.01 4.33
C ILE A 135 13.88 3.52 4.24
N LEU A 136 15.15 3.23 3.97
CA LEU A 136 15.65 1.86 3.92
C LEU A 136 15.43 1.17 5.27
N GLU A 137 15.78 1.86 6.36
CA GLU A 137 15.55 1.40 7.72
C GLU A 137 14.07 1.10 7.99
N LEU A 138 13.18 2.02 7.63
CA LEU A 138 11.73 1.86 7.77
C LEU A 138 11.24 0.60 7.03
N VAL A 139 11.59 0.44 5.76
CA VAL A 139 11.11 -0.65 4.89
C VAL A 139 11.67 -2.00 5.35
N PHE A 140 12.97 -2.06 5.61
CA PHE A 140 13.65 -3.33 5.78
C PHE A 140 13.68 -3.85 7.22
N HIS A 141 13.50 -2.99 8.23
CA HIS A 141 13.22 -3.48 9.59
C HIS A 141 11.82 -4.08 9.73
N HIS A 142 10.89 -3.75 8.82
CA HIS A 142 9.58 -4.38 8.78
C HIS A 142 9.62 -5.62 7.87
N GLN A 143 9.75 -6.81 8.45
CA GLN A 143 9.99 -8.07 7.72
C GLN A 143 9.07 -8.29 6.51
N LYS A 144 7.76 -8.02 6.67
CA LYS A 144 6.80 -8.19 5.56
C LYS A 144 6.91 -7.12 4.48
N CYS A 145 7.36 -5.90 4.82
CA CYS A 145 7.54 -4.82 3.85
C CYS A 145 8.85 -5.02 3.07
N GLY A 146 9.93 -5.41 3.75
CA GLY A 146 11.19 -5.76 3.11
C GLY A 146 11.07 -6.91 2.11
N ASN A 147 10.15 -7.85 2.35
CA ASN A 147 9.87 -8.97 1.46
C ASN A 147 8.63 -8.77 0.55
N SER A 148 8.20 -7.53 0.34
CA SER A 148 7.07 -7.21 -0.57
C SER A 148 7.52 -6.47 -1.82
N THR A 149 6.56 -6.18 -2.71
CA THR A 149 6.76 -5.31 -3.87
C THR A 149 7.36 -3.96 -3.46
N VAL A 150 6.93 -3.39 -2.33
CA VAL A 150 7.49 -2.13 -1.82
C VAL A 150 8.98 -2.28 -1.48
N GLY A 151 9.38 -3.37 -0.81
CA GLY A 151 10.78 -3.67 -0.53
C GLY A 151 11.63 -3.77 -1.80
N ILE A 152 11.10 -4.44 -2.82
CA ILE A 152 11.71 -4.58 -4.15
C ILE A 152 11.89 -3.19 -4.80
N MET A 153 10.86 -2.36 -4.86
CA MET A 153 10.94 -1.01 -5.46
C MET A 153 11.97 -0.11 -4.76
N ILE A 154 12.02 -0.17 -3.43
CA ILE A 154 12.94 0.67 -2.63
C ILE A 154 14.38 0.17 -2.76
N ALA A 155 14.61 -1.14 -2.85
CA ALA A 155 15.93 -1.69 -3.14
C ALA A 155 16.44 -1.32 -4.53
N GLU A 156 15.57 -1.37 -5.56
CA GLU A 156 15.91 -0.89 -6.91
C GLU A 156 16.32 0.57 -6.88
N ALA A 157 15.54 1.42 -6.22
CA ALA A 157 15.83 2.84 -6.13
C ALA A 157 17.20 3.11 -5.50
N ALA A 158 17.53 2.38 -4.41
CA ALA A 158 18.82 2.50 -3.74
C ALA A 158 19.99 2.01 -4.62
N LEU A 159 19.81 0.91 -5.37
CA LEU A 159 20.80 0.43 -6.33
C LEU A 159 21.01 1.41 -7.48
N ALA A 160 19.93 1.95 -8.07
CA ALA A 160 20.01 2.97 -9.12
C ALA A 160 20.83 4.19 -8.66
N VAL A 161 20.58 4.67 -7.44
CA VAL A 161 21.32 5.79 -6.85
C VAL A 161 22.80 5.45 -6.62
N ARG A 162 23.10 4.24 -6.12
CA ARG A 162 24.48 3.75 -5.95
C ARG A 162 25.23 3.78 -7.28
N TYR A 163 24.65 3.21 -8.34
CA TYR A 163 25.30 3.11 -9.64
C TYR A 163 25.43 4.45 -10.36
N THR A 164 24.50 5.37 -10.11
CA THR A 164 24.50 6.72 -10.70
C THR A 164 25.49 7.66 -10.00
N THR A 165 25.61 7.59 -8.67
CA THR A 165 26.43 8.52 -7.88
C THR A 165 27.78 7.99 -7.45
N GLY A 166 27.97 6.67 -7.43
CA GLY A 166 29.13 6.03 -6.82
C GLY A 166 29.23 6.21 -5.31
N LYS A 167 28.16 6.69 -4.61
CA LYS A 167 28.20 6.88 -3.16
C LYS A 167 28.17 5.55 -2.41
N PRO A 168 29.15 5.27 -1.52
CA PRO A 168 29.26 4.00 -0.81
C PRO A 168 28.32 3.88 0.41
N ASP A 169 27.75 4.99 0.88
CA ASP A 169 27.02 5.03 2.17
C ASP A 169 25.73 4.20 2.18
N LEU A 170 25.25 3.78 1.01
CA LEU A 170 24.07 2.92 0.85
C LEU A 170 24.41 1.42 0.84
N ILE A 171 25.70 1.05 0.81
CA ILE A 171 26.17 -0.32 0.61
C ILE A 171 25.87 -1.24 1.80
N PRO A 172 26.15 -0.87 3.07
CA PRO A 172 26.01 -1.80 4.17
C PRO A 172 24.56 -2.26 4.38
N CYS A 173 23.60 -1.34 4.30
CA CYS A 173 22.18 -1.66 4.44
C CYS A 173 21.71 -2.62 3.33
N LEU A 174 22.09 -2.38 2.09
CA LEU A 174 21.69 -3.23 0.97
C LEU A 174 22.29 -4.64 1.05
N ASP A 175 23.55 -4.77 1.48
CA ASP A 175 24.21 -6.07 1.63
C ASP A 175 23.61 -6.89 2.77
N GLU A 176 23.30 -6.26 3.91
CA GLU A 176 22.57 -6.91 5.02
C GLU A 176 21.19 -7.40 4.55
N MET A 177 20.48 -6.61 3.75
CA MET A 177 19.14 -6.98 3.27
C MET A 177 19.14 -8.07 2.21
N ARG A 178 20.18 -8.14 1.36
CA ARG A 178 20.41 -9.28 0.48
C ARG A 178 20.55 -10.59 1.25
N ILE A 179 21.14 -10.55 2.44
CA ILE A 179 21.28 -11.75 3.29
C ILE A 179 19.95 -12.08 3.95
N ALA A 180 19.22 -11.07 4.45
CA ALA A 180 17.97 -11.25 5.17
C ALA A 180 16.80 -11.73 4.28
N PHE A 181 16.78 -11.35 2.99
CA PHE A 181 15.65 -11.57 2.09
C PHE A 181 16.08 -12.28 0.78
N PRO A 182 15.97 -13.62 0.66
CA PRO A 182 16.42 -14.36 -0.52
C PRO A 182 15.74 -13.97 -1.84
N THR A 183 14.46 -13.61 -1.81
CA THR A 183 13.76 -13.11 -3.00
C THR A 183 14.32 -11.77 -3.45
N LEU A 184 14.49 -10.85 -2.51
CA LEU A 184 15.07 -9.54 -2.77
C LEU A 184 16.50 -9.65 -3.33
N LYS A 185 17.31 -10.58 -2.80
CA LYS A 185 18.66 -10.85 -3.31
C LYS A 185 18.67 -11.15 -4.80
N ARG A 186 17.79 -12.05 -5.27
CA ARG A 186 17.74 -12.45 -6.68
C ARG A 186 17.44 -11.26 -7.60
N GLU A 187 16.47 -10.43 -7.22
CA GLU A 187 16.12 -9.22 -7.97
C GLU A 187 17.28 -8.21 -7.97
N MET A 188 17.88 -7.97 -6.80
CA MET A 188 19.01 -7.05 -6.65
C MET A 188 20.24 -7.49 -7.45
N ASP A 189 20.54 -8.79 -7.51
CA ASP A 189 21.65 -9.34 -8.29
C ASP A 189 21.39 -9.17 -9.80
N SER A 190 20.14 -9.34 -10.24
CA SER A 190 19.73 -9.11 -11.63
C SER A 190 19.89 -7.65 -12.04
N TRP A 191 19.37 -6.69 -11.25
CA TRP A 191 19.51 -5.27 -11.58
C TRP A 191 20.95 -4.79 -11.50
N GLU A 192 21.73 -5.31 -10.54
CA GLU A 192 23.15 -5.01 -10.45
C GLU A 192 23.91 -5.40 -11.74
N ALA A 193 23.59 -6.55 -12.33
CA ALA A 193 24.14 -6.92 -13.63
C ALA A 193 23.73 -5.91 -14.73
N SER A 194 22.45 -5.53 -14.78
CA SER A 194 21.96 -4.55 -15.76
C SER A 194 22.61 -3.18 -15.63
N TYR A 195 22.75 -2.63 -14.41
CA TYR A 195 23.39 -1.33 -14.20
C TYR A 195 24.89 -1.34 -14.51
N ARG A 196 25.59 -2.46 -14.28
CA ARG A 196 27.01 -2.59 -14.63
C ARG A 196 27.26 -2.61 -16.14
N MET A 197 26.28 -3.08 -16.92
CA MET A 197 26.37 -3.13 -18.39
C MET A 197 26.04 -1.79 -19.07
N GLN A 198 25.49 -0.80 -18.36
CA GLN A 198 25.21 0.52 -18.92
C GLN A 198 26.52 1.34 -19.05
N PRO A 199 26.86 1.86 -20.25
CA PRO A 199 28.05 2.69 -20.44
C PRO A 199 27.97 3.94 -19.56
N LYS A 200 29.07 4.27 -18.86
CA LYS A 200 29.18 5.44 -17.97
C LYS A 200 29.09 6.82 -18.68
N HIS A 201 28.65 6.87 -19.93
CA HIS A 201 28.65 8.09 -20.73
C HIS A 201 27.30 8.82 -20.70
N ASN A 202 27.34 10.07 -20.23
CA ASN A 202 26.33 11.12 -20.35
C ASN A 202 24.98 10.88 -19.63
N LEU A 203 24.99 11.01 -18.30
CA LEU A 203 23.80 11.26 -17.47
C LEU A 203 23.33 12.73 -17.61
N GLY A 204 23.13 13.18 -18.84
CA GLY A 204 22.51 14.45 -19.18
C GLY A 204 21.07 14.23 -19.66
N SER A 205 20.11 14.61 -18.82
CA SER A 205 18.71 14.99 -19.15
C SER A 205 17.79 14.06 -19.97
N GLY A 206 18.19 12.84 -20.35
CA GLY A 206 17.30 11.88 -21.02
C GLY A 206 16.53 11.03 -20.01
N GLY A 207 15.19 11.08 -20.05
CA GLY A 207 14.32 10.37 -19.12
C GLY A 207 14.60 8.87 -19.01
N PHE A 208 15.03 8.44 -17.83
CA PHE A 208 15.12 7.03 -17.48
C PHE A 208 13.74 6.52 -17.10
N GLY A 209 13.07 5.87 -18.05
CA GLY A 209 12.02 4.91 -17.72
C GLY A 209 12.63 3.69 -17.03
N TRP A 210 11.78 2.92 -16.35
CA TRP A 210 12.11 1.60 -15.81
C TRP A 210 12.78 0.74 -16.90
N SER A 211 13.76 -0.11 -16.53
CA SER A 211 14.30 -1.07 -17.52
C SER A 211 13.17 -2.00 -17.97
N ASP A 212 13.17 -2.40 -19.23
CA ASP A 212 12.14 -3.30 -19.76
C ASP A 212 12.09 -4.60 -18.94
N GLU A 213 13.20 -5.09 -18.37
CA GLU A 213 13.18 -6.24 -17.46
C GLU A 213 12.51 -5.95 -16.11
N ALA A 214 12.67 -4.75 -15.53
CA ALA A 214 11.96 -4.36 -14.31
C ALA A 214 10.46 -4.16 -14.56
N VAL A 215 10.10 -3.63 -15.74
CA VAL A 215 8.70 -3.55 -16.21
C VAL A 215 8.12 -4.95 -16.44
N ILE A 216 8.90 -5.89 -16.98
CA ILE A 216 8.51 -7.28 -17.24
C ILE A 216 8.43 -8.08 -15.93
N ALA A 217 9.33 -7.87 -14.97
CA ALA A 217 9.26 -8.47 -13.63
C ALA A 217 8.01 -7.99 -12.87
N LEU A 218 7.57 -6.76 -13.15
CA LEU A 218 6.31 -6.21 -12.67
C LEU A 218 5.12 -6.47 -13.60
N GLU A 219 5.30 -7.14 -14.74
CA GLU A 219 4.21 -7.44 -15.68
C GLU A 219 3.15 -8.39 -15.11
N PRO A 220 3.50 -9.42 -14.32
CA PRO A 220 2.51 -10.20 -13.58
C PRO A 220 1.65 -9.32 -12.65
N LEU A 221 2.22 -8.27 -12.07
CA LEU A 221 1.50 -7.27 -11.25
C LEU A 221 0.66 -6.31 -12.13
N ARG A 222 1.10 -6.00 -13.35
CA ARG A 222 0.28 -5.29 -14.36
C ARG A 222 -0.83 -6.16 -14.96
N ARG A 223 -0.71 -7.49 -15.06
CA ARG A 223 -1.79 -8.36 -15.57
C ARG A 223 -2.95 -8.47 -14.57
N HIS A 224 -2.66 -8.42 -13.27
CA HIS A 224 -3.70 -8.23 -12.25
C HIS A 224 -4.47 -6.90 -12.40
N LYS A 225 -3.90 -5.88 -13.05
CA LYS A 225 -4.58 -4.61 -13.39
C LYS A 225 -5.80 -4.80 -14.30
N THR A 226 -5.76 -5.79 -15.20
CA THR A 226 -6.80 -6.00 -16.22
C THR A 226 -7.80 -7.08 -15.79
N GLU A 227 -7.31 -8.13 -15.14
CA GLU A 227 -8.15 -9.26 -14.73
C GLU A 227 -8.85 -9.00 -13.39
N GLY A 228 -8.23 -8.30 -12.43
CA GLY A 228 -8.83 -8.02 -11.12
C GLY A 228 -10.01 -7.03 -11.14
N TYR A 229 -10.02 -6.10 -12.10
CA TYR A 229 -11.16 -5.17 -12.30
C TYR A 229 -12.33 -5.79 -13.07
N LEU A 230 -12.09 -6.88 -13.82
CA LEU A 230 -13.11 -7.58 -14.61
C LEU A 230 -13.59 -8.89 -13.96
N ALA A 231 -12.85 -9.43 -12.97
CA ALA A 231 -13.10 -10.74 -12.38
C ALA A 231 -13.54 -10.72 -10.91
N ILE A 232 -13.94 -9.57 -10.34
CA ILE A 232 -14.85 -9.62 -9.19
C ILE A 232 -16.23 -9.91 -9.76
N PRO A 233 -16.78 -11.13 -9.59
CA PRO A 233 -18.15 -11.37 -9.93
C PRO A 233 -18.95 -10.66 -8.84
N PHE A 234 -19.68 -9.61 -9.20
CA PHE A 234 -20.83 -9.15 -8.42
C PHE A 234 -21.95 -10.21 -8.54
N THR A 235 -21.68 -11.46 -8.15
CA THR A 235 -22.68 -12.51 -8.00
C THR A 235 -23.02 -12.58 -6.53
N ASP A 236 -23.96 -11.72 -6.14
CA ASP A 236 -24.99 -11.96 -5.11
C ASP A 236 -25.48 -10.61 -4.59
N LEU A 237 -26.28 -9.93 -5.40
CA LEU A 237 -27.28 -8.96 -4.93
C LEU A 237 -28.42 -8.96 -5.96
N ASP A 238 -29.33 -9.92 -5.77
CA ASP A 238 -30.66 -10.03 -6.37
C ASP A 238 -31.61 -8.86 -5.98
N LEU A 239 -31.11 -7.63 -6.05
CA LEU A 239 -31.83 -6.42 -5.60
C LEU A 239 -31.80 -5.27 -6.62
N VAL A 240 -31.38 -5.51 -7.86
CA VAL A 240 -31.37 -4.50 -8.93
C VAL A 240 -32.46 -4.74 -9.99
N SER A 241 -33.13 -5.89 -9.97
CA SER A 241 -34.23 -6.24 -10.90
C SER A 241 -35.59 -5.60 -10.58
N HIS A 242 -35.66 -4.62 -9.67
CA HIS A 242 -36.91 -3.88 -9.38
C HIS A 242 -36.84 -2.36 -9.57
N VAL A 243 -35.77 -1.84 -10.17
CA VAL A 243 -35.65 -0.39 -10.45
C VAL A 243 -35.78 -0.08 -11.96
N TYR A 244 -35.81 -1.09 -12.84
CA TYR A 244 -35.91 -0.88 -14.29
C TYR A 244 -37.30 -1.12 -14.92
N GLU A 245 -38.35 -1.39 -14.14
CA GLU A 245 -39.70 -1.64 -14.66
C GLU A 245 -40.75 -0.54 -14.35
N VAL A 246 -40.35 0.62 -13.81
CA VAL A 246 -41.28 1.75 -13.55
C VAL A 246 -40.93 3.01 -14.36
N ALA A 247 -40.06 2.92 -15.36
CA ALA A 247 -39.69 4.06 -16.21
C ALA A 247 -40.02 3.87 -17.70
N LEU A 248 -40.91 2.93 -18.05
CA LEU A 248 -41.42 2.73 -19.41
C LEU A 248 -42.93 2.48 -19.42
N THR A 249 -43.68 3.32 -18.70
CA THR A 249 -45.10 3.62 -18.98
C THR A 249 -45.38 4.98 -18.37
N ASP A 250 -45.12 6.03 -19.16
CA ASP A 250 -45.98 7.21 -19.40
C ASP A 250 -45.21 8.24 -20.25
#